data_AF-A0A821M3F0-F1
#
_entry.id   AF-A0A821M3F0-F1
#
_cell.length_a   1.000
_cell.length_b   1.000
_cell.length_c   1.000
_cell.angle_alpha   90.00
_cell.angle_beta   90.00
_cell.angle_gamma   90.00
#
_symmetry.space_group_name_H-M   'P 1'
#
loop_
_entity.id
_entity.type
_entity.pdbx_description
1 polymer ?
#
loop_
_entity_poly.entity_id
_entity_poly.type
_entity_poly.pdbx_seq_one_letter_code
_entity_poly.pdbx_strand_id
1 'polypeptide(L)'
;MFDESSHGTDIYQLVFSLSKLKYYKFVPNKTNLFVSLPTLANEQSPLEYLLIDHYCTFQELAGIAYCTPQLRYLKFSYDFNSIENKSWIPSIRLETLIYLSLHMDTVDFVNSKRFIRTINCKLKKLSIITQSEDITYLHASRWEQLIRDYFPQ
;
A
#
# COMPACT_ATOMS: atom_id res chain seq x y z
N MET A 1 -0.27 -15.57 -29.46
CA MET A 1 -0.38 -16.45 -28.28
C MET A 1 1.02 -16.50 -27.72
N PHE A 2 1.36 -15.58 -26.81
CA PHE A 2 2.68 -15.55 -26.20
C PHE A 2 2.58 -16.24 -24.84
N ASP A 3 3.39 -17.27 -24.71
CA ASP A 3 3.65 -18.03 -23.52
C ASP A 3 4.61 -17.21 -22.65
N GLU A 4 4.09 -16.58 -21.58
CA GLU A 4 4.88 -15.87 -20.56
C GLU A 4 5.15 -16.76 -19.33
N SER A 5 5.15 -18.08 -19.51
CA SER A 5 5.56 -19.00 -18.44
C SER A 5 7.07 -19.29 -18.52
N SER A 6 7.92 -18.34 -18.11
CA SER A 6 9.18 -18.60 -17.36
C SER A 6 10.11 -17.39 -17.24
N HIS A 7 10.52 -17.11 -15.99
CA HIS A 7 11.78 -16.44 -15.59
C HIS A 7 11.98 -14.95 -15.91
N GLY A 8 10.95 -14.12 -15.77
CA GLY A 8 11.19 -12.71 -15.47
C GLY A 8 11.55 -12.56 -13.99
N THR A 9 12.74 -12.07 -13.65
CA THR A 9 12.96 -11.46 -12.33
C THR A 9 11.86 -10.42 -12.17
N ASP A 10 10.96 -10.62 -11.20
CA ASP A 10 9.89 -9.68 -10.93
C ASP A 10 10.52 -8.29 -10.75
N ILE A 11 9.98 -7.29 -11.46
CA ILE A 11 10.51 -5.92 -11.45
C ILE A 11 10.66 -5.41 -10.01
N TYR A 12 9.81 -5.86 -9.10
CA TYR A 12 9.91 -5.53 -7.68
C TYR A 12 11.08 -6.19 -6.96
N GLN A 13 11.48 -7.41 -7.33
CA GLN A 13 12.72 -8.02 -6.82
C GLN A 13 13.92 -7.18 -7.21
N LEU A 14 13.97 -6.81 -8.49
CA LEU A 14 15.06 -5.97 -8.99
C LEU A 14 15.07 -4.64 -8.24
N VAL A 15 13.94 -3.94 -8.19
CA VAL A 15 13.82 -2.63 -7.53
C VAL A 15 14.24 -2.69 -6.06
N PHE A 16 13.78 -3.70 -5.30
CA PHE A 16 14.12 -3.81 -3.88
C PHE A 16 15.59 -4.22 -3.65
N SER A 17 16.22 -4.94 -4.58
CA SER A 17 17.65 -5.27 -4.52
C SER A 17 18.59 -4.09 -4.83
N LEU A 18 18.09 -2.98 -5.37
CA LEU A 18 18.92 -1.85 -5.76
C LEU A 18 19.32 -1.00 -4.54
N SER A 19 20.51 -1.26 -4.00
CA SER A 19 21.10 -0.63 -2.79
C SER A 19 21.32 0.89 -2.84
N LYS A 20 21.06 1.55 -3.97
CA LYS A 20 21.15 3.02 -4.12
C LYS A 20 19.82 3.66 -4.53
N LEU A 21 18.79 2.86 -4.82
CA LEU A 21 17.53 3.37 -5.31
C LEU A 21 16.66 3.86 -4.15
N LYS A 22 16.51 5.17 -4.03
CA LYS A 22 15.66 5.80 -3.00
C LYS A 22 14.25 6.13 -3.47
N TYR A 23 14.06 6.22 -4.78
CA TYR A 23 12.82 6.64 -5.42
C TYR A 23 12.45 5.68 -6.54
N TYR A 24 11.24 5.12 -6.48
CA TYR A 24 10.69 4.30 -7.55
C TYR A 24 9.24 4.69 -7.83
N LYS A 25 8.93 4.81 -9.11
CA LYS A 25 7.59 5.12 -9.61
C LYS A 25 7.29 4.21 -10.79
N PHE A 26 6.22 3.43 -10.67
CA PHE A 26 5.69 2.58 -11.72
C PHE A 26 4.20 2.87 -11.90
N VAL A 27 3.85 3.32 -13.10
CA VAL A 27 2.47 3.65 -13.49
C VAL A 27 2.18 2.92 -14.79
N PRO A 28 1.71 1.67 -14.74
CA PRO A 28 1.36 0.94 -15.94
C PRO A 28 0.17 1.62 -16.63
N ASN A 29 0.14 1.58 -17.95
CA ASN A 29 -0.92 2.21 -18.76
C ASN A 29 -2.28 1.46 -18.65
N LYS A 30 -2.35 0.39 -17.85
CA LYS A 30 -3.54 -0.42 -17.58
C LYS A 30 -3.68 -0.60 -16.07
N THR A 31 -4.83 -0.24 -15.52
CA THR A 31 -5.10 -0.18 -14.07
C THR A 31 -5.36 -1.54 -13.41
N ASN A 32 -5.49 -2.63 -14.18
CA ASN A 32 -5.94 -3.93 -13.68
C ASN A 32 -4.84 -5.00 -13.72
N LEU A 33 -3.60 -4.62 -13.39
CA LEU A 33 -2.51 -5.60 -13.27
C LEU A 33 -2.43 -6.09 -11.82
N PHE A 34 -2.55 -7.39 -11.63
CA PHE A 34 -2.12 -8.04 -10.40
C PHE A 34 -0.66 -8.43 -10.61
N VAL A 35 0.25 -7.80 -9.88
CA VAL A 35 1.67 -8.16 -9.91
C VAL A 35 2.00 -8.77 -8.57
N SER A 36 2.27 -10.07 -8.55
CA SER A 36 2.71 -10.76 -7.36
C SER A 36 4.02 -10.16 -6.89
N LEU A 37 4.04 -9.56 -5.70
CA LEU A 37 5.28 -9.10 -5.10
C LEU A 37 6.13 -10.29 -4.64
N PRO A 38 7.46 -10.15 -4.67
CA PRO A 38 8.30 -11.28 -4.41
C PRO A 38 8.33 -11.64 -2.94
N THR A 39 8.42 -12.95 -2.69
CA THR A 39 8.63 -13.49 -1.36
C THR A 39 9.97 -13.01 -0.83
N LEU A 40 9.92 -12.21 0.24
CA LEU A 40 10.98 -11.84 1.18
C LEU A 40 12.41 -12.03 0.63
N ALA A 41 12.94 -11.02 -0.06
CA ALA A 41 14.38 -10.91 -0.21
C ALA A 41 14.98 -10.63 1.18
N ASN A 42 16.05 -11.33 1.55
CA ASN A 42 16.74 -11.12 2.84
C ASN A 42 17.34 -9.70 2.96
N GLU A 43 17.41 -8.95 1.85
CA GLU A 43 17.99 -7.61 1.80
C GLU A 43 16.91 -6.54 1.93
N GLN A 44 17.17 -5.59 2.84
CA GLN A 44 16.34 -4.41 3.02
C GLN A 44 16.77 -3.31 2.04
N SER A 45 15.81 -2.83 1.26
CA SER A 45 15.98 -1.74 0.32
C SER A 45 16.07 -0.38 1.03
N PRO A 46 16.92 0.55 0.55
CA PRO A 46 16.96 1.94 1.05
C PRO A 46 15.84 2.80 0.48
N LEU A 47 14.79 2.20 -0.10
CA LEU A 47 13.71 2.92 -0.76
C LEU A 47 12.95 3.79 0.23
N GLU A 48 12.90 5.09 -0.05
CA GLU A 48 12.17 6.08 0.76
C GLU A 48 10.84 6.47 0.09
N TYR A 49 10.73 6.31 -1.22
CA TYR A 49 9.56 6.68 -2.01
C TYR A 49 9.16 5.57 -2.98
N LEU A 50 7.94 5.06 -2.81
CA LEU A 50 7.34 4.03 -3.66
C LEU A 50 5.98 4.49 -4.17
N LEU A 51 5.82 4.52 -5.50
CA LEU A 51 4.54 4.71 -6.17
C LEU A 51 4.31 3.54 -7.12
N ILE A 52 3.27 2.75 -6.85
CA ILE A 52 2.86 1.62 -7.67
C ILE A 52 1.38 1.77 -8.03
N ASP A 53 1.08 1.99 -9.30
CA ASP A 53 -0.31 2.22 -9.74
C ASP A 53 -0.98 0.93 -10.20
N HIS A 54 -1.02 -0.05 -9.29
CA HIS A 54 -1.73 -1.31 -9.46
C HIS A 54 -2.26 -1.82 -8.11
N TYR A 55 -3.12 -2.83 -8.14
CA TYR A 55 -3.72 -3.39 -6.94
C TYR A 55 -2.68 -4.15 -6.10
N CYS A 56 -2.74 -3.98 -4.78
CA CYS A 56 -1.98 -4.76 -3.82
C CYS A 56 -2.88 -5.36 -2.74
N THR A 57 -2.59 -6.61 -2.34
CA THR A 57 -3.20 -7.28 -1.18
C THR A 57 -2.53 -6.90 0.14
N PHE A 58 -3.06 -7.33 1.31
CA PHE A 58 -2.33 -7.10 2.57
C PHE A 58 -1.04 -7.90 2.64
N GLN A 59 -1.01 -9.12 2.10
CA GLN A 59 0.22 -9.92 2.08
C GLN A 59 1.33 -9.22 1.28
N GLU A 60 0.98 -8.66 0.14
CA GLU A 60 1.89 -7.87 -0.70
C GLU A 60 2.38 -6.61 0.03
N LEU A 61 1.46 -5.88 0.67
CA LEU A 61 1.82 -4.72 1.48
C LEU A 61 2.74 -5.07 2.66
N ALA A 62 2.56 -6.23 3.29
CA ALA A 62 3.45 -6.73 4.34
C ALA A 62 4.85 -7.02 3.77
N GLY A 63 4.94 -7.58 2.56
CA GLY A 63 6.20 -7.76 1.84
C GLY A 63 6.90 -6.44 1.55
N ILE A 64 6.18 -5.42 1.06
CA ILE A 64 6.71 -4.07 0.88
C ILE A 64 7.27 -3.55 2.21
N ALA A 65 6.46 -3.57 3.27
CA ALA A 65 6.86 -3.04 4.56
C ALA A 65 8.12 -3.71 5.12
N TYR A 66 8.26 -5.02 4.93
CA TYR A 66 9.47 -5.75 5.31
C TYR A 66 10.69 -5.33 4.49
N CYS A 67 10.54 -5.25 3.17
CA CYS A 67 11.65 -4.92 2.26
C CYS A 67 12.05 -3.45 2.31
N THR A 68 11.18 -2.53 2.72
CA THR A 68 11.43 -1.08 2.69
C THR A 68 11.23 -0.44 4.08
N PRO A 69 12.11 -0.72 5.07
CA PRO A 69 11.94 -0.20 6.43
C PRO A 69 12.08 1.33 6.53
N GLN A 70 12.73 1.95 5.52
CA GLN A 70 12.93 3.40 5.44
C GLN A 70 11.85 4.10 4.60
N LEU A 71 10.76 3.41 4.26
CA LEU A 71 9.73 3.96 3.37
C LEU A 71 8.97 5.13 4.02
N ARG A 72 9.09 6.31 3.41
CA ARG A 72 8.47 7.56 3.89
C ARG A 72 7.22 7.93 3.11
N TYR A 73 7.18 7.52 1.84
CA TYR A 73 6.08 7.77 0.93
C TYR A 73 5.64 6.47 0.26
N LEU A 74 4.35 6.18 0.36
CA LEU A 74 3.73 5.06 -0.33
C LEU A 74 2.46 5.53 -1.04
N LYS A 75 2.35 5.23 -2.33
CA LYS A 75 1.10 5.33 -3.09
C LYS A 75 0.82 3.99 -3.77
N PHE A 76 -0.39 3.48 -3.59
CA PHE A 76 -0.84 2.28 -4.28
C PHE A 76 -2.37 2.16 -4.37
N SER A 77 -2.85 1.21 -5.19
CA SER A 77 -4.27 0.85 -5.25
C SER A 77 -4.50 -0.40 -4.40
N TYR A 78 -5.57 -0.43 -3.61
CA TYR A 78 -5.88 -1.56 -2.73
C TYR A 78 -7.12 -2.30 -3.24
N ASP A 79 -7.01 -3.62 -3.40
CA ASP A 79 -8.14 -4.48 -3.77
C ASP A 79 -8.76 -5.14 -2.54
N PHE A 80 -9.88 -4.58 -2.08
CA PHE A 80 -10.64 -5.11 -0.94
C PHE A 80 -11.47 -6.35 -1.30
N ASN A 81 -11.67 -6.63 -2.58
CA ASN A 81 -12.39 -7.82 -3.04
C ASN A 81 -11.48 -9.05 -3.15
N SER A 82 -10.15 -8.86 -3.10
CA SER A 82 -9.22 -9.96 -2.94
C SER A 82 -9.56 -10.72 -1.65
N ILE A 83 -9.83 -12.01 -1.80
CA ILE A 83 -10.43 -12.90 -0.78
C ILE A 83 -9.38 -13.18 0.32
N GLU A 84 -9.05 -12.18 1.12
CA GLU A 84 -8.29 -12.37 2.34
C GLU A 84 -9.28 -12.48 3.49
N ASN A 85 -9.27 -13.66 4.14
CA ASN A 85 -10.06 -13.93 5.32
C ASN A 85 -9.91 -12.76 6.30
N LYS A 86 -11.01 -12.04 6.56
CA LYS A 86 -11.11 -10.88 7.47
C LYS A 86 -10.58 -11.16 8.90
N SER A 87 -10.24 -12.41 9.22
CA SER A 87 -9.74 -12.88 10.50
C SER A 87 -8.22 -12.76 10.67
N TRP A 88 -7.41 -12.67 9.61
CA TRP A 88 -5.96 -12.60 9.73
C TRP A 88 -5.37 -11.45 8.90
N ILE A 89 -5.36 -10.27 9.49
CA ILE A 89 -4.63 -9.13 8.95
C ILE A 89 -3.24 -9.15 9.60
N PRO A 90 -2.13 -9.38 8.86
CA PRO A 90 -0.80 -9.30 9.43
C PRO A 90 -0.56 -7.92 10.01
N SER A 91 0.19 -7.84 11.13
CA SER A 91 0.61 -6.53 11.66
C SER A 91 1.64 -5.94 10.71
N ILE A 92 1.23 -4.94 9.93
CA ILE A 92 2.09 -4.22 8.99
C ILE A 92 2.66 -3.01 9.74
N ARG A 93 3.98 -2.92 9.87
CA ARG A 93 4.63 -1.79 10.54
C ARG A 93 5.42 -0.99 9.52
N LEU A 94 4.87 0.18 9.16
CA LEU A 94 5.52 1.16 8.31
C LEU A 94 5.89 2.39 9.17
N GLU A 95 6.85 2.20 10.07
CA GLU A 95 7.15 3.15 11.16
C GLU A 95 7.67 4.51 10.67
N THR A 96 8.37 4.52 9.53
CA THR A 96 8.95 5.73 8.91
C THR A 96 8.00 6.42 7.93
N LEU A 97 6.84 5.83 7.68
CA LEU A 97 5.87 6.32 6.70
C LEU A 97 5.17 7.58 7.19
N ILE A 98 5.34 8.66 6.43
CA ILE A 98 4.75 9.97 6.72
C ILE A 98 3.70 10.38 5.68
N TYR A 99 3.71 9.76 4.51
CA TYR A 99 2.75 9.99 3.44
C TYR A 99 2.18 8.67 2.94
N LEU A 100 0.85 8.60 2.92
CA LEU A 100 0.11 7.48 2.35
C LEU A 100 -0.93 7.99 1.35
N SER A 101 -0.91 7.46 0.12
CA SER A 101 -1.98 7.65 -0.85
C SER A 101 -2.59 6.30 -1.22
N LEU A 102 -3.90 6.18 -1.00
CA LEU A 102 -4.67 4.99 -1.22
C LEU A 102 -5.69 5.25 -2.31
N HIS A 103 -5.68 4.42 -3.34
CA HIS A 103 -6.79 4.30 -4.26
C HIS A 103 -7.59 3.05 -3.88
N MET A 104 -8.81 3.24 -3.39
CA MET A 104 -9.63 2.17 -2.81
C MET A 104 -10.96 2.11 -3.54
N ASP A 105 -11.13 1.08 -4.36
CA ASP A 105 -12.36 0.88 -5.10
C ASP A 105 -13.42 0.25 -4.20
N THR A 106 -14.61 0.87 -4.17
CA THR A 106 -15.80 0.38 -3.43
C THR A 106 -15.66 0.20 -1.92
N VAL A 107 -14.53 0.57 -1.31
CA VAL A 107 -14.29 0.41 0.14
C VAL A 107 -14.99 1.49 0.95
N ASP A 108 -15.85 1.08 1.89
CA ASP A 108 -16.50 1.98 2.84
C ASP A 108 -15.50 2.64 3.84
N PHE A 109 -15.93 3.71 4.49
CA PHE A 109 -15.08 4.48 5.41
C PHE A 109 -14.60 3.63 6.61
N VAL A 110 -15.43 2.72 7.11
CA VAL A 110 -15.12 1.90 8.30
C VAL A 110 -13.96 0.96 8.00
N ASN A 111 -13.99 0.33 6.83
CA ASN A 111 -12.96 -0.57 6.35
C ASN A 111 -11.66 0.19 6.02
N SER A 112 -11.76 1.36 5.41
CA SER A 112 -10.61 2.26 5.21
C SER A 112 -9.96 2.70 6.53
N LYS A 113 -10.77 3.04 7.54
CA LYS A 113 -10.26 3.36 8.89
C LYS A 113 -9.54 2.16 9.51
N ARG A 114 -10.11 0.95 9.37
CA ARG A 114 -9.48 -0.29 9.85
C ARG A 114 -8.13 -0.53 9.16
N PHE A 115 -8.06 -0.32 7.85
CA PHE A 115 -6.84 -0.44 7.07
C PHE A 115 -5.75 0.53 7.56
N ILE A 116 -6.07 1.81 7.74
CA ILE A 116 -5.12 2.82 8.24
C ILE A 116 -4.59 2.43 9.62
N ARG A 117 -5.47 1.93 10.50
CA ARG A 117 -5.08 1.43 11.82
C ARG A 117 -4.07 0.28 11.74
N THR A 118 -4.21 -0.63 10.77
CA THR A 118 -3.32 -1.78 10.60
C THR A 118 -1.89 -1.36 10.30
N ILE A 119 -1.68 -0.32 9.50
CA ILE A 119 -0.34 0.10 9.05
C ILE A 119 0.50 0.73 10.18
N ASN A 120 -0.14 1.09 11.30
CA ASN A 120 0.50 1.59 12.53
C ASN A 120 1.59 2.65 12.25
N CYS A 121 1.23 3.69 11.49
CA CYS A 121 2.14 4.73 11.02
C CYS A 121 1.82 6.09 11.64
N LYS A 122 2.81 6.99 11.68
CA LYS A 122 2.65 8.40 12.12
C LYS A 122 2.48 9.30 10.91
N LEU A 123 1.34 9.19 10.25
CA LEU A 123 1.07 9.91 9.00
C LEU A 123 1.06 11.42 9.23
N LYS A 124 1.74 12.15 8.35
CA LYS A 124 1.60 13.61 8.22
C LYS A 124 0.63 13.98 7.09
N LYS A 125 0.49 13.10 6.11
CA LYS A 125 -0.40 13.28 4.97
C LYS A 125 -1.06 11.97 4.56
N LEU A 126 -2.37 12.03 4.37
CA LEU A 126 -3.19 10.97 3.84
C LEU A 126 -3.93 11.50 2.61
N SER A 127 -3.94 10.72 1.55
CA SER A 127 -4.77 10.95 0.37
C SER A 127 -5.58 9.68 0.13
N ILE A 128 -6.90 9.82 0.13
CA ILE A 128 -7.81 8.73 -0.23
C ILE A 128 -8.51 9.12 -1.52
N ILE A 129 -8.43 8.24 -2.50
CA ILE A 129 -9.21 8.29 -3.72
C ILE A 129 -10.10 7.07 -3.67
N THR A 130 -11.41 7.27 -3.76
CA THR A 130 -12.37 6.17 -3.69
C THR A 130 -13.52 6.39 -4.65
N GLN A 131 -14.03 5.29 -5.20
CA GLN A 131 -15.27 5.23 -5.98
C GLN A 131 -16.44 4.71 -5.15
N SER A 132 -16.28 4.61 -3.82
CA SER A 132 -17.35 4.15 -2.93
C SER A 132 -18.54 5.11 -2.94
N GLU A 133 -19.75 4.54 -2.97
CA GLU A 133 -21.01 5.28 -2.79
C GLU A 133 -21.29 5.58 -1.30
N ASP A 134 -20.38 5.21 -0.39
CA ASP A 134 -20.52 5.44 1.04
C ASP A 134 -20.50 6.94 1.39
N ILE A 135 -21.68 7.48 1.66
CA ILE A 135 -21.85 8.88 2.06
C ILE A 135 -21.10 9.26 3.33
N THR A 136 -20.68 8.28 4.16
CA THR A 136 -19.97 8.58 5.41
C THR A 136 -18.59 9.18 5.20
N TYR A 137 -18.00 9.06 4.00
CA TYR A 137 -16.82 9.84 3.60
C TYR A 137 -17.05 11.36 3.59
N LEU A 138 -18.30 11.83 3.56
CA LEU A 138 -18.63 13.26 3.64
C LEU A 138 -18.84 13.73 5.08
N HIS A 139 -18.83 12.83 6.07
CA HIS A 139 -19.06 13.19 7.47
C HIS A 139 -17.78 13.74 8.11
N ALA A 140 -17.71 15.06 8.30
CA ALA A 140 -16.54 15.74 8.87
C ALA A 140 -16.09 15.16 10.23
N SER A 141 -17.04 14.79 11.11
CA SER A 141 -16.74 14.22 12.42
C SER A 141 -15.98 12.89 12.36
N ARG A 142 -16.19 12.09 11.30
CA ARG A 142 -15.47 10.84 11.08
C ARG A 142 -14.01 11.09 10.75
N TRP A 143 -13.75 12.07 9.89
CA TRP A 143 -12.40 12.50 9.55
C TRP A 143 -11.68 13.13 10.74
N GLU A 144 -12.37 14.01 11.48
CA GLU A 144 -11.80 14.60 12.70
C GLU A 144 -11.38 13.52 13.69
N GLN A 145 -12.22 12.51 13.91
CA GLN A 145 -11.87 11.38 14.77
C GLN A 145 -10.67 10.61 14.23
N LEU A 146 -10.65 10.28 12.92
CA LEU A 146 -9.53 9.57 12.30
C LEU A 146 -8.21 10.35 12.43
N ILE A 147 -8.24 11.67 12.23
CA ILE A 147 -7.06 12.54 12.36
C ILE A 147 -6.57 12.53 13.80
N ARG A 148 -7.46 12.71 14.78
CA ARG A 148 -7.09 12.66 16.20
C ARG A 148 -6.51 11.31 16.63
N ASP A 149 -7.03 10.22 16.07
CA ASP A 149 -6.62 8.87 16.44
C ASP A 149 -5.22 8.49 15.88
N TYR A 150 -4.83 9.01 14.70
CA TYR A 150 -3.69 8.47 13.95
C TYR A 150 -2.64 9.47 13.47
N PHE A 151 -2.91 10.78 13.53
CA PHE A 151 -1.94 11.79 13.11
C PHE A 151 -1.22 12.36 14.33
N PRO A 152 0.10 12.59 14.24
CA PRO A 152 0.81 13.29 15.31
C PRO A 152 0.27 14.71 15.45
N GLN A 153 0.11 15.17 16.69
CA GLN A 153 -0.22 16.56 17.03
C GLN A 153 0.99 17.47 16.82
#